data_AF-A0A4Y9P7H0-F1
#
_entry.id   AF-A0A4Y9P7H0-F1
#
_cell.length_a   1.000
_cell.length_b   1.000
_cell.length_c   1.000
_cell.angle_alpha   90.00
_cell.angle_beta   90.00
_cell.angle_gamma   90.00
#
_symmetry.space_group_name_H-M   'P 1'
#
loop_
_entity.id
_entity.type
_entity.pdbx_description
1 polymer ?
#
loop_
_entity_poly.entity_id
_entity_poly.type
_entity_poly.pdbx_seq_one_letter_code
_entity_poly.pdbx_strand_id
1 'polypeptide(L)'
;PDNLGSMLGVARTELALTRYLIRELMQSGSDRHQTLTHFVPDAVEHDWDMVTAGQRVQVIKRDPATGRGVLQFGTELVVGGDGTIAGLLGASPGASTAVSAMLGLLEQCFPDRIPAWRPALQEAIPSYGHRLSEEPGLLADVRADTMQVLELNG
;
A
#
# COMPACT_ATOMS: atom_id res chain seq x y z
N PRO A 1 13.61 11.38 22.37
CA PRO A 1 13.16 12.79 22.36
C PRO A 1 13.56 13.54 21.07
N ASP A 2 13.84 12.82 19.97
CA ASP A 2 14.57 13.34 18.80
C ASP A 2 13.76 13.30 17.50
N ASN A 3 12.43 13.29 17.62
CA ASN A 3 11.53 13.00 16.50
C ASN A 3 10.84 14.27 15.98
N LEU A 4 10.96 15.39 16.71
CA LEU A 4 10.31 16.67 16.43
C LEU A 4 10.69 17.23 15.06
N GLY A 5 11.98 17.16 14.69
CA GLY A 5 12.45 17.62 13.38
C GLY A 5 11.84 16.83 12.22
N SER A 6 11.69 15.52 12.38
CA SER A 6 11.03 14.66 11.39
C SER A 6 9.52 14.93 11.31
N MET A 7 8.84 15.12 12.46
CA MET A 7 7.42 15.47 12.51
C MET A 7 7.13 16.83 11.86
N LEU A 8 7.94 17.85 12.14
CA LEU A 8 7.82 19.18 11.53
C LEU A 8 8.14 19.15 10.04
N GLY A 9 9.14 18.37 9.64
CA GLY A 9 9.46 18.12 8.22
C GLY A 9 8.26 17.57 7.47
N VAL A 10 7.63 16.53 8.03
CA VAL A 10 6.40 15.92 7.48
C VAL A 10 5.24 16.90 7.45
N ALA A 11 5.00 17.65 8.53
CA ALA A 11 3.90 18.63 8.55
C ALA A 11 4.01 19.65 7.41
N ARG A 12 5.24 20.02 7.00
CA ARG A 12 5.49 20.91 5.87
C ARG A 12 5.38 20.21 4.51
N THR A 13 5.86 18.98 4.36
CA THR A 13 5.79 18.26 3.08
C THR A 13 4.38 17.71 2.80
N GLU A 14 3.63 17.40 3.86
CA GLU A 14 2.32 16.76 3.83
C GLU A 14 1.21 17.69 4.36
N LEU A 15 1.31 18.98 4.01
CA LEU A 15 0.33 20.00 4.42
C LEU A 15 -1.09 19.67 3.95
N ALA A 16 -1.23 19.08 2.75
CA ALA A 16 -2.51 18.67 2.21
C ALA A 16 -3.17 17.60 3.09
N LEU A 17 -2.41 16.54 3.43
CA LEU A 17 -2.89 15.47 4.30
C LEU A 17 -3.17 15.98 5.71
N THR A 18 -2.27 16.79 6.29
CA THR A 18 -2.45 17.34 7.63
C THR A 18 -3.73 18.17 7.72
N ARG A 19 -3.97 19.04 6.73
CA ARG A 19 -5.19 19.83 6.63
C ARG A 19 -6.43 18.94 6.48
N TYR A 20 -6.35 17.90 5.65
CA TYR A 20 -7.43 16.93 5.48
C TYR A 20 -7.77 16.27 6.82
N LEU A 21 -6.79 15.71 7.54
CA LEU A 21 -7.01 15.04 8.83
C LEU A 21 -7.62 15.98 9.89
N ILE A 22 -7.18 17.23 9.97
CA ILE A 22 -7.80 18.22 10.86
C ILE A 22 -9.26 18.47 10.49
N ARG A 23 -9.57 18.54 9.19
CA ARG A 23 -10.96 18.69 8.72
C ARG A 23 -11.82 17.50 9.13
N GLU A 24 -11.33 16.28 8.95
CA GLU A 24 -12.04 15.05 9.36
C GLU A 24 -12.29 15.03 10.88
N LEU A 25 -11.32 15.47 11.69
CA LEU A 25 -11.48 15.56 13.15
C LEU A 25 -12.57 16.56 13.56
N MET A 26 -12.80 17.60 12.76
CA MET A 26 -13.80 18.63 13.00
C MET A 26 -15.19 18.29 12.45
N GLN A 27 -15.35 17.21 11.69
CA GLN A 27 -16.64 16.81 11.12
C GLN A 27 -17.66 16.47 12.22
N SER A 28 -18.89 16.94 12.03
CA SER A 28 -20.05 16.56 12.82
C SER A 28 -20.57 15.16 12.44
N GLY A 29 -21.53 14.64 13.21
CA GLY A 29 -22.19 13.36 12.89
C GLY A 29 -22.86 13.37 11.51
N SER A 30 -23.56 14.46 11.18
CA SER A 30 -24.23 14.61 9.88
C SER A 30 -23.24 14.69 8.71
N ASP A 31 -22.09 15.34 8.89
CA ASP A 31 -21.04 15.41 7.85
C ASP A 31 -20.47 14.02 7.55
N ARG A 32 -20.28 13.21 8.61
CA ARG A 32 -19.81 11.82 8.48
C ARG A 32 -20.86 10.94 7.82
N HIS A 33 -22.14 11.11 8.16
CA HIS A 33 -23.25 10.40 7.52
C HIS A 33 -23.36 10.77 6.03
N GLN A 34 -23.25 12.05 5.68
CA GLN A 34 -23.22 12.48 4.28
C GLN A 34 -22.04 11.88 3.51
N THR A 35 -20.88 11.72 4.15
CA THR A 35 -19.74 11.05 3.52
C THR A 35 -20.02 9.56 3.31
N LEU A 36 -20.69 8.90 4.26
CA LEU A 36 -21.09 7.49 4.15
C LEU A 36 -22.02 7.24 2.96
N THR A 37 -22.96 8.15 2.68
CA THR A 37 -23.91 7.98 1.56
C THR A 37 -23.24 8.01 0.18
N HIS A 38 -22.01 8.49 0.05
CA HIS A 38 -21.24 8.32 -1.18
C HIS A 38 -20.81 6.87 -1.44
N PHE A 39 -20.72 6.04 -0.39
CA PHE A 39 -20.35 4.62 -0.48
C PHE A 39 -21.56 3.68 -0.33
N VAL A 40 -22.52 4.07 0.51
CA VAL A 40 -23.76 3.33 0.78
C VAL A 40 -24.93 4.30 0.62
N PRO A 41 -25.44 4.51 -0.62
CA PRO A 41 -26.42 5.55 -0.93
C PRO A 41 -27.70 5.53 -0.09
N ASP A 42 -28.14 4.34 0.31
CA ASP A 42 -29.38 4.13 1.07
C ASP A 42 -29.16 4.12 2.60
N ALA A 43 -27.98 4.52 3.08
CA ALA A 43 -27.71 4.60 4.51
C ALA A 43 -28.66 5.61 5.19
N VAL A 44 -29.36 5.19 6.25
CA VAL A 44 -30.23 6.04 7.06
C VAL A 44 -29.55 6.32 8.41
N GLU A 45 -29.39 7.59 8.78
CA GLU A 45 -28.53 8.00 9.92
C GLU A 45 -28.80 7.24 11.23
N HIS A 46 -30.07 6.96 11.56
CA HIS A 46 -30.45 6.29 12.82
C HIS A 46 -30.11 4.78 12.87
N ASP A 47 -29.77 4.17 11.73
CA ASP A 47 -29.36 2.76 11.65
C ASP A 47 -27.85 2.59 11.88
N TRP A 48 -27.10 3.68 12.04
CA TRP A 48 -25.64 3.68 12.10
C TRP A 48 -25.11 4.24 13.41
N ASP A 49 -24.25 3.46 14.06
CA ASP A 49 -23.55 3.85 15.28
C ASP A 49 -22.08 4.19 15.01
N MET A 50 -21.61 5.25 15.66
CA MET A 50 -20.19 5.62 15.61
C MET A 50 -19.37 4.74 16.55
N VAL A 51 -18.41 4.03 15.98
CA VAL A 51 -17.43 3.25 16.73
C VAL A 51 -16.06 3.92 16.71
N THR A 52 -15.35 3.90 17.85
CA THR A 52 -13.97 4.39 17.90
C THR A 52 -13.06 3.35 17.24
N ALA A 53 -12.63 3.64 16.02
CA ALA A 53 -11.53 2.90 15.39
C ALA A 53 -10.24 3.21 16.16
N GLY A 54 -9.45 2.18 16.47
CA GLY A 54 -8.18 2.33 17.21
C GLY A 54 -7.21 3.33 16.57
N GLN A 55 -6.14 3.68 17.29
CA GLN A 55 -5.16 4.64 16.80
C GLN A 55 -4.26 4.00 15.74
N ARG A 56 -4.25 4.58 14.53
CA ARG A 56 -3.33 4.19 13.47
C ARG A 56 -2.00 4.91 13.65
N VAL A 57 -0.91 4.15 13.58
CA VAL A 57 0.45 4.68 13.58
C VAL A 57 0.94 4.75 12.14
N GLN A 58 1.53 5.88 11.74
CA GLN A 58 2.14 6.07 10.44
C GLN A 58 3.67 6.14 10.59
N VAL A 59 4.39 5.47 9.69
CA VAL A 59 5.86 5.46 9.69
C VAL A 59 6.37 6.70 8.96
N ILE A 60 7.35 7.39 9.57
CA ILE A 60 8.09 8.50 8.96
C ILE A 60 9.51 8.03 8.67
N LYS A 61 9.95 8.15 7.42
CA LYS A 61 11.33 7.84 7.00
C LYS A 61 12.07 9.07 6.55
N ARG A 62 13.41 8.99 6.57
CA ARG A 62 14.24 10.01 5.93
C ARG A 62 14.38 9.68 4.46
N ASP A 63 13.99 10.61 3.61
CA ASP A 63 14.27 10.58 2.19
C ASP A 63 15.80 10.57 1.97
N PRO A 64 16.38 9.55 1.31
CA PRO A 64 17.81 9.48 1.05
C PRO A 64 18.36 10.63 0.22
N ALA A 65 17.56 11.21 -0.67
CA ALA A 65 17.97 12.28 -1.57
C ALA A 65 17.95 13.65 -0.88
N THR A 66 16.92 13.91 -0.06
CA THR A 66 16.71 15.24 0.55
C THR A 66 17.01 15.30 2.05
N GLY A 67 17.19 14.14 2.70
CA GLY A 67 17.38 14.01 4.15
C GLY A 67 16.13 14.32 4.99
N ARG A 68 15.01 14.68 4.37
CA ARG A 68 13.78 15.12 5.06
C ARG A 68 12.91 13.95 5.49
N GLY A 69 12.12 14.16 6.54
CA GLY A 69 11.07 13.22 6.93
C GLY A 69 9.96 13.17 5.89
N VAL A 70 9.65 11.99 5.36
CA VAL A 70 8.55 11.70 4.45
C VAL A 70 7.64 10.64 5.05
N LEU A 71 6.34 10.74 4.80
CA LEU A 71 5.39 9.70 5.21
C LEU A 71 5.58 8.47 4.33
N GLN A 72 5.81 7.34 4.96
CA GLN A 72 5.79 6.07 4.26
C GLN A 72 4.34 5.58 4.19
N PHE A 73 3.76 5.54 3.00
CA PHE A 73 2.43 4.96 2.79
C PHE A 73 2.54 3.46 2.47
N GLY A 74 1.60 2.67 3.01
CA GLY A 74 1.45 1.26 2.69
C GLY A 74 2.21 0.28 3.58
N THR A 75 2.43 -0.92 3.05
CA THR A 75 3.22 -1.99 3.64
C THR A 75 4.66 -1.86 3.15
N GLU A 76 5.60 -1.90 4.07
CA GLU A 76 7.01 -1.83 3.78
C GLU A 76 7.70 -3.12 4.17
N LEU A 77 8.49 -3.65 3.25
CA LEU A 77 9.39 -4.75 3.52
C LEU A 77 10.71 -4.21 4.10
N VAL A 78 11.03 -4.64 5.32
CA VAL A 78 12.33 -4.39 5.97
C VAL A 78 13.04 -5.71 6.10
N VAL A 79 14.22 -5.82 5.51
CA VAL A 79 15.06 -7.02 5.55
C VAL A 79 16.28 -6.74 6.42
N GLY A 80 16.61 -7.66 7.33
CA GLY A 80 17.84 -7.61 8.11
C GLY A 80 19.06 -7.65 7.17
N GLY A 81 20.18 -7.02 7.57
CA GLY A 81 21.35 -6.90 6.69
C GLY A 81 21.95 -8.22 6.23
N ASP A 82 21.65 -9.32 6.93
CA ASP A 82 22.06 -10.69 6.60
C ASP A 82 20.98 -11.51 5.88
N GLY A 83 19.82 -10.92 5.59
CA GLY A 83 18.69 -11.58 4.91
C GLY A 83 17.96 -12.65 5.73
N THR A 84 18.34 -12.87 6.99
CA THR A 84 17.80 -13.98 7.81
C THR A 84 16.43 -13.70 8.41
N ILE A 85 16.09 -12.42 8.54
CA ILE A 85 14.81 -11.94 9.06
C ILE A 85 14.27 -10.85 8.16
N ALA A 86 12.98 -10.92 7.85
CA ALA A 86 12.25 -9.88 7.14
C ALA A 86 10.96 -9.56 7.90
N GLY A 87 10.67 -8.27 8.02
CA GLY A 87 9.44 -7.75 8.62
C GLY A 87 8.65 -6.96 7.58
N LEU A 88 7.34 -7.18 7.54
CA LEU A 88 6.41 -6.29 6.85
C LEU A 88 5.87 -5.29 7.86
N LEU A 89 6.24 -4.02 7.71
CA LEU A 89 5.82 -2.92 8.58
C LEU A 89 4.77 -2.07 7.90
N GLY A 90 3.74 -1.65 8.64
CA GLY A 90 2.68 -0.77 8.15
C GLY A 90 1.33 -1.47 8.08
N ALA A 91 0.47 -1.04 7.16
CA ALA A 91 -0.83 -1.70 6.96
C ALA A 91 -0.61 -3.14 6.52
N SER A 92 -1.47 -4.06 6.95
CA SER A 92 -1.47 -5.43 6.41
C SER A 92 -1.54 -5.35 4.89
N PRO A 93 -0.64 -6.01 4.13
CA PRO A 93 -0.71 -5.98 2.69
C PRO A 93 -2.04 -6.58 2.24
N GLY A 94 -2.81 -5.78 1.49
CA GLY A 94 -4.04 -6.25 0.86
C GLY A 94 -3.71 -7.15 -0.33
N ALA A 95 -4.74 -7.75 -0.93
CA ALA A 95 -4.59 -8.59 -2.12
C ALA A 95 -3.79 -7.90 -3.24
N SER A 96 -3.93 -6.58 -3.39
CA SER A 96 -3.23 -5.78 -4.39
C SER A 96 -1.73 -5.59 -4.16
N THR A 97 -1.22 -5.80 -2.94
CA THR A 97 0.20 -5.56 -2.60
C THR A 97 0.93 -6.78 -2.05
N ALA A 98 0.20 -7.81 -1.58
CA ALA A 98 0.78 -8.99 -0.97
C ALA A 98 1.75 -9.74 -1.89
N VAL A 99 1.35 -9.99 -3.15
CA VAL A 99 2.19 -10.72 -4.12
C VAL A 99 3.48 -9.95 -4.40
N SER A 100 3.39 -8.66 -4.71
CA SER A 100 4.56 -7.82 -4.96
C SER A 100 5.50 -7.75 -3.76
N ALA A 101 4.96 -7.62 -2.54
CA ALA A 101 5.75 -7.61 -1.32
C ALA A 101 6.49 -8.95 -1.10
N MET A 102 5.84 -10.09 -1.36
CA MET A 102 6.45 -11.40 -1.23
C MET A 102 7.52 -11.65 -2.30
N LEU A 103 7.29 -11.24 -3.55
CA LEU A 103 8.31 -11.34 -4.60
C LEU A 103 9.56 -10.51 -4.22
N GLY A 104 9.38 -9.29 -3.74
CA GLY A 104 10.49 -8.46 -3.24
C GLY A 104 11.23 -9.10 -2.06
N LEU A 105 10.51 -9.79 -1.16
CA LEU A 105 11.11 -10.55 -0.06
C LEU A 105 11.98 -11.69 -0.57
N LEU A 106 11.47 -12.48 -1.51
CA LEU A 106 12.22 -13.59 -2.10
C LEU A 106 13.50 -13.09 -2.78
N GLU A 107 13.42 -11.99 -3.53
CA GLU A 107 14.56 -11.38 -4.23
C GLU A 107 15.63 -10.86 -3.27
N GLN A 108 15.23 -10.25 -2.15
CA GLN A 108 16.17 -9.67 -1.19
C GLN A 108 16.75 -10.71 -0.22
N CYS A 109 15.94 -11.67 0.25
CA CYS A 109 16.37 -12.63 1.27
C CYS A 109 17.02 -13.88 0.66
N PHE A 110 16.69 -14.22 -0.59
CA PHE A 110 17.17 -15.44 -1.24
C PHE A 110 17.68 -15.19 -2.68
N PRO A 111 18.56 -14.19 -2.91
CA PRO A 111 18.99 -13.81 -4.26
C PRO A 111 19.62 -14.98 -5.02
N ASP A 112 20.38 -15.83 -4.34
CA ASP A 112 21.04 -17.00 -4.94
C ASP A 112 20.06 -18.10 -5.40
N ARG A 113 18.82 -18.08 -4.89
CA ARG A 113 17.77 -19.07 -5.20
C ARG A 113 16.85 -18.60 -6.32
N ILE A 114 16.77 -17.28 -6.56
CA ILE A 114 15.93 -16.69 -7.62
C ILE A 114 16.20 -17.31 -9.00
N PRO A 115 17.44 -17.55 -9.45
CA PRO A 115 17.68 -18.17 -10.75
C PRO A 115 17.00 -19.54 -10.89
N ALA A 116 17.01 -20.34 -9.82
CA ALA A 116 16.38 -21.66 -9.81
C ALA A 116 14.84 -21.59 -9.70
N TRP A 117 14.30 -20.56 -9.05
CA TRP A 117 12.85 -20.36 -8.88
C TRP A 117 12.19 -19.61 -10.03
N ARG A 118 12.96 -18.87 -10.83
CA ARG A 118 12.45 -18.04 -11.93
C ARG A 118 11.49 -18.80 -12.86
N PRO A 119 11.77 -20.05 -13.30
CA PRO A 119 10.82 -20.78 -14.14
C PRO A 119 9.45 -20.98 -13.50
N ALA A 120 9.41 -21.41 -12.23
CA ALA A 120 8.16 -21.61 -11.49
C ALA A 120 7.42 -20.29 -11.21
N LEU A 121 8.17 -19.21 -10.94
CA LEU A 121 7.59 -17.88 -10.76
C LEU A 121 6.98 -17.34 -12.06
N GLN A 122 7.61 -17.58 -13.21
CA GLN A 122 7.10 -17.17 -14.51
C GLN A 122 5.93 -18.05 -15.00
N GLU A 123 5.88 -19.32 -14.59
CA GLU A 123 4.71 -20.18 -14.81
C GLU A 123 3.48 -19.64 -14.07
N ALA A 124 3.64 -19.26 -12.79
CA ALA A 124 2.55 -18.72 -11.99
C ALA A 124 2.22 -17.26 -12.30
N ILE A 125 3.23 -16.46 -12.68
CA ILE A 125 3.13 -15.02 -12.92
C ILE A 125 3.91 -14.72 -14.22
N PRO A 126 3.28 -14.82 -15.40
CA PRO A 126 3.96 -14.66 -16.69
C PRO A 126 4.71 -13.33 -16.86
N SER A 127 4.27 -12.28 -16.16
CA SER A 127 4.90 -10.96 -16.16
C SER A 127 6.06 -10.81 -15.17
N TYR A 128 6.43 -11.86 -14.43
CA TYR A 128 7.51 -11.78 -13.44
C TYR A 128 8.86 -11.41 -14.08
N GLY A 129 9.45 -10.32 -13.59
CA GLY A 129 10.69 -9.73 -14.13
C GLY A 129 10.48 -8.73 -15.27
N HIS A 130 9.23 -8.49 -15.69
CA HIS A 130 8.89 -7.56 -16.76
C HIS A 130 8.18 -6.32 -16.22
N ARG A 131 8.42 -5.17 -16.86
CA ARG A 131 7.69 -3.94 -16.57
C ARG A 131 6.56 -3.82 -17.58
N LEU A 132 5.36 -4.27 -17.19
CA LEU A 132 4.18 -4.25 -18.08
C LEU A 132 3.86 -2.87 -18.67
N SER A 133 4.22 -1.78 -17.99
CA SER A 133 4.09 -0.41 -18.50
C SER A 133 4.95 -0.12 -19.74
N GLU A 134 6.02 -0.89 -19.93
CA GLU A 134 6.98 -0.74 -21.03
C GLU A 134 6.78 -1.82 -22.11
N GLU A 135 5.89 -2.80 -21.87
CA GLU A 135 5.64 -3.94 -22.76
C GLU A 135 4.13 -4.07 -23.07
N PRO A 136 3.58 -3.24 -23.98
CA PRO A 136 2.15 -3.21 -24.26
C PRO A 136 1.55 -4.53 -24.73
N GLY A 137 2.32 -5.33 -25.49
CA GLY A 137 1.90 -6.65 -25.96
C GLY A 137 1.68 -7.62 -24.80
N LEU A 138 2.69 -7.76 -23.94
CA LEU A 138 2.61 -8.61 -22.75
C LEU A 138 1.49 -8.14 -21.80
N LEU A 139 1.31 -6.83 -21.65
CA LEU A 139 0.20 -6.29 -20.87
C LEU A 139 -1.18 -6.68 -21.44
N ALA A 140 -1.33 -6.66 -22.77
CA ALA A 140 -2.57 -7.06 -23.42
C ALA A 140 -2.85 -8.56 -23.19
N ASP A 141 -1.84 -9.42 -23.36
CA ASP A 141 -1.95 -10.87 -23.17
C ASP A 141 -2.33 -11.22 -21.72
N VAL A 142 -1.61 -10.66 -20.73
CA VAL A 142 -1.89 -10.88 -19.31
C VAL A 142 -3.27 -10.39 -18.92
N ARG A 143 -3.71 -9.24 -19.46
CA ARG A 143 -5.06 -8.71 -19.20
C ARG A 143 -6.12 -9.62 -19.81
N ALA A 144 -5.96 -10.06 -21.05
CA ALA A 144 -6.92 -10.93 -21.70
C ALA A 144 -7.07 -12.26 -20.94
N ASP A 145 -5.95 -12.87 -20.54
CA ASP A 145 -5.94 -14.08 -19.74
C ASP A 145 -6.61 -13.87 -18.36
N THR A 146 -6.24 -12.80 -17.64
CA THR A 146 -6.84 -12.48 -16.33
C THR A 146 -8.36 -12.26 -16.45
N MET A 147 -8.81 -11.53 -17.46
CA MET A 147 -10.23 -11.26 -17.69
C MET A 147 -11.00 -12.54 -18.03
N GLN A 148 -10.38 -13.46 -18.78
CA GLN A 148 -10.96 -14.77 -19.07
C GLN A 148 -11.05 -15.65 -17.83
N VAL A 149 -9.96 -15.79 -17.07
CA VAL A 149 -9.89 -16.65 -15.88
C VAL A 149 -10.82 -16.17 -14.77
N LEU A 150 -10.95 -14.84 -14.60
CA LEU A 150 -11.80 -14.24 -13.58
C LEU A 150 -13.24 -13.96 -14.06
N GLU A 151 -13.58 -14.36 -15.29
CA GLU A 151 -14.91 -14.17 -15.90
C GLU A 151 -15.37 -12.70 -15.94
N LEU A 152 -14.42 -11.77 -16.15
CA LEU A 152 -14.66 -10.33 -16.18
C LEU A 152 -14.94 -9.78 -17.58
N ASN A 153 -15.07 -10.63 -18.58
CA ASN A 153 -15.32 -10.28 -20.00
C ASN A 153 -16.73 -9.68 -20.28
N GLY A 154 -17.43 -9.19 -19.25
CA GLY A 154 -18.78 -8.61 -19.33
C GLY A 154 -18.81 -7.19 -19.89
#